data_AF-A0A6B2E363-F1
#
_entry.id   AF-A0A6B2E363-F1
#
_cell.length_a   1.000
_cell.length_b   1.000
_cell.length_c   1.000
_cell.angle_alpha   90.00
_cell.angle_beta   90.00
_cell.angle_gamma   90.00
#
_symmetry.space_group_name_H-M   'P 1'
#
loop_
_entity.id
_entity.type
_entity.pdbx_description
1 polymer ?
#
loop_
_entity_poly.entity_id
_entity_poly.type
_entity_poly.pdbx_seq_one_letter_code
_entity_poly.pdbx_strand_id
1 'polypeptide(L)'
;GAGKTRLATEAASRHPAQQRGRVWFAALAGVRDPEDLGGALLGALEIRDIRSTEPEIRRPLDPLDQAIEVLGGAEALLVLDNCE
;
A
#
# COMPACT_ATOMS: atom_id res chain seq x y z
N GLY A 1 -20.28 -10.95 -6.78
CA GLY A 1 -19.46 -11.59 -5.74
C GLY A 1 -18.92 -12.95 -6.18
N ALA A 2 -18.07 -12.99 -7.21
CA ALA A 2 -17.44 -14.24 -7.67
C ALA A 2 -16.31 -14.74 -6.76
N GLY A 3 -16.08 -14.12 -5.60
CA GLY A 3 -15.03 -14.51 -4.65
C GLY A 3 -13.63 -13.95 -4.94
N LYS A 4 -13.49 -12.91 -5.78
CA LYS A 4 -12.18 -12.30 -6.14
C LYS A 4 -11.36 -11.91 -4.90
N THR A 5 -11.95 -11.15 -3.99
CA THR A 5 -11.29 -10.73 -2.74
C THR A 5 -10.83 -11.94 -1.92
N ARG A 6 -11.69 -12.96 -1.76
CA ARG A 6 -11.32 -14.18 -1.04
C ARG A 6 -10.14 -14.90 -1.70
N LEU A 7 -10.15 -15.03 -3.02
CA LEU A 7 -9.06 -15.67 -3.76
C LEU A 7 -7.75 -14.89 -3.59
N ALA A 8 -7.81 -13.57 -3.71
CA ALA A 8 -6.65 -12.70 -3.53
C ALA A 8 -6.09 -12.79 -2.11
N THR A 9 -6.94 -12.81 -1.08
CA THR A 9 -6.53 -12.98 0.31
C THR A 9 -5.84 -14.33 0.55
N GLU A 10 -6.41 -15.42 0.03
CA GLU A 10 -5.84 -16.77 0.15
C GLU A 10 -4.53 -16.94 -0.63
N ALA A 11 -4.39 -16.27 -1.78
CA ALA A 11 -3.15 -16.29 -2.54
C ALA A 11 -2.04 -15.49 -1.83
N ALA A 12 -2.38 -14.31 -1.32
CA ALA A 12 -1.45 -13.43 -0.63
C ALA A 12 -0.97 -14.03 0.71
N SER A 13 -1.84 -14.72 1.45
CA SER A 13 -1.45 -15.39 2.70
C SER A 13 -0.42 -16.50 2.51
N ARG A 14 -0.30 -17.05 1.30
CA ARG A 14 0.68 -18.08 0.92
C ARG A 14 1.94 -17.49 0.28
N HIS A 15 1.98 -16.19 0.03
CA HIS A 15 3.13 -15.53 -0.58
C HIS A 15 4.33 -15.49 0.39
N PRO A 16 5.58 -15.71 -0.05
CA PRO A 16 6.75 -15.66 0.83
C PRO A 16 6.89 -14.35 1.63
N ALA A 17 6.48 -13.22 1.03
CA ALA A 17 6.48 -11.92 1.71
C ALA A 17 5.58 -11.87 2.96
N GLN A 18 4.57 -12.75 3.08
CA GLN A 18 3.69 -12.82 4.24
C GLN A 18 4.48 -13.14 5.53
N GLN A 19 5.49 -14.02 5.43
CA GLN A 19 6.35 -14.38 6.57
C GLN A 19 7.18 -13.21 7.08
N ARG A 20 7.37 -12.18 6.25
CA ARG A 20 8.11 -10.96 6.55
C ARG A 20 7.17 -9.79 6.91
N GLY A 21 5.85 -10.02 6.96
CA GLY A 21 4.86 -8.96 7.16
C GLY A 21 4.80 -7.94 6.02
N ARG A 22 5.24 -8.31 4.81
CA ARG A 22 5.33 -7.41 3.64
C ARG A 22 4.26 -7.72 2.59
N VAL A 23 3.03 -7.89 3.07
CA VAL A 23 1.83 -8.10 2.27
C VAL A 23 0.80 -7.06 2.68
N TRP A 24 0.31 -6.29 1.73
CA TRP A 24 -0.68 -5.25 1.96
C TRP A 24 -1.86 -5.37 1.01
N PHE A 25 -3.02 -4.90 1.47
CA PHE A 25 -4.24 -4.84 0.68
C PHE A 25 -4.71 -3.39 0.63
N ALA A 26 -4.83 -2.84 -0.58
CA ALA A 26 -5.43 -1.54 -0.80
C ALA A 26 -6.80 -1.73 -1.45
N ALA A 27 -7.86 -1.43 -0.70
CA ALA A 27 -9.21 -1.36 -1.25
C ALA A 27 -9.39 0.00 -1.92
N LEU A 28 -9.48 0.00 -3.25
CA LEU A 28 -9.64 1.22 -4.07
C LEU A 28 -11.12 1.57 -4.30
N ALA A 29 -12.04 0.96 -3.56
CA ALA A 29 -13.46 1.24 -3.67
C ALA A 29 -13.74 2.73 -3.39
N GLY A 30 -14.15 3.46 -4.42
CA GLY A 30 -14.43 4.89 -4.34
C GLY A 30 -13.28 5.80 -4.76
N VAL A 31 -12.09 5.27 -5.05
CA VAL A 31 -11.00 6.00 -5.72
C VAL A 31 -11.37 6.15 -7.20
N ARG A 32 -11.52 7.38 -7.67
CA ARG A 32 -11.91 7.68 -9.06
C ARG A 32 -10.90 8.57 -9.76
N ASP A 33 -10.30 9.48 -9.00
CA ASP A 33 -9.28 10.39 -9.50
C ASP A 33 -7.89 9.81 -9.20
N PRO A 34 -6.97 9.76 -10.19
CA PRO A 34 -5.61 9.23 -9.99
C PRO A 34 -4.84 9.92 -8.86
N GLU A 35 -5.14 11.18 -8.59
CA GLU A 35 -4.54 11.98 -7.51
C GLU A 35 -4.87 11.42 -6.11
N ASP A 36 -6.01 10.73 -5.94
CA ASP A 36 -6.41 10.12 -4.66
C ASP A 36 -5.72 8.78 -4.39
N LEU A 37 -5.10 8.17 -5.41
CA LEU A 37 -4.49 6.85 -5.32
C LEU A 37 -3.35 6.83 -4.28
N GLY A 38 -2.51 7.87 -4.29
CA GLY A 38 -1.39 7.97 -3.34
C GLY A 38 -1.88 7.95 -1.89
N GLY A 39 -2.95 8.70 -1.58
CA GLY A 39 -3.57 8.70 -0.26
C GLY A 39 -4.16 7.34 0.13
N ALA A 40 -4.83 6.66 -0.81
CA ALA A 40 -5.37 5.33 -0.58
C ALA A 40 -4.26 4.29 -0.29
N LEU A 41 -3.13 4.36 -1.00
CA LEU A 41 -1.97 3.49 -0.78
C LEU A 41 -1.31 3.74 0.58
N LEU A 42 -1.11 5.01 0.97
CA LEU A 42 -0.56 5.32 2.30
C LEU A 42 -1.44 4.78 3.43
N GLY A 43 -2.76 4.91 3.29
CA GLY A 43 -3.72 4.33 4.24
C GLY A 43 -3.59 2.81 4.35
N ALA A 44 -3.44 2.12 3.22
CA ALA A 44 -3.27 0.66 3.18
C ALA A 44 -1.93 0.18 3.76
N LEU A 45 -0.87 0.97 3.59
CA LEU A 45 0.46 0.67 4.14
C LEU A 45 0.58 1.00 5.63
N GLU A 46 -0.50 1.52 6.26
CA GLU A 46 -0.53 2.04 7.63
C GLU A 46 0.58 3.08 7.88
N ILE A 47 1.03 3.77 6.83
CA ILE A 47 2.01 4.84 6.92
C ILE A 47 1.25 6.04 7.50
N ARG A 48 1.26 6.12 8.82
CA ARG A 48 0.93 7.37 9.50
C ARG A 48 2.08 8.30 9.23
N ASP A 49 1.80 9.43 8.60
CA ASP A 49 2.69 10.57 8.41
C ASP A 49 3.62 10.70 9.63
N ILE A 50 4.79 10.04 9.54
CA ILE A 50 5.77 10.01 10.62
C ILE A 50 6.37 11.39 10.49
N ARG A 51 5.71 12.39 11.10
CA ARG A 51 6.27 13.71 11.28
C ARG A 51 7.56 13.49 12.05
N SER A 52 8.62 13.43 11.26
CA SER A 52 9.98 13.11 11.65
C SER A 52 10.33 13.90 12.89
N THR A 53 10.73 13.18 13.94
CA THR A 53 11.34 13.76 15.14
C THR A 53 12.75 14.31 14.86
N GLU A 54 13.15 14.41 13.59
CA GLU A 54 14.39 15.03 13.14
C GLU A 54 14.07 16.19 12.16
N PRO A 55 14.54 17.41 12.45
CA PRO A 55 14.36 18.56 11.59
C PRO A 55 15.41 18.53 10.46
N GLU A 56 15.48 17.45 9.70
CA GLU A 56 16.20 17.47 8.43
C GLU A 56 15.22 17.75 7.30
N ILE A 57 15.64 18.69 6.45
CA ILE A 57 14.92 19.32 5.35
C ILE A 57 14.59 18.26 4.29
N ARG A 58 13.64 17.37 4.56
CA ARG A 58 13.05 16.50 3.55
C ARG A 58 11.77 17.18 3.08
N ARG A 59 11.73 17.55 1.80
CA ARG A 59 10.48 17.94 1.15
C ARG A 59 9.45 16.85 1.45
N PRO A 60 8.17 17.20 1.70
CA PRO A 60 7.12 16.19 1.70
C PRO A 60 7.21 15.44 0.37
N LEU A 61 7.57 14.16 0.42
CA LEU A 61 7.54 13.29 -0.75
C LEU A 61 6.10 13.19 -1.22
N ASP A 62 5.89 13.10 -2.53
CA ASP A 62 4.58 12.78 -3.07
C ASP A 62 4.05 11.49 -2.41
N PRO A 63 2.76 11.39 -2.06
CA PRO A 63 2.22 10.20 -1.40
C PRO A 63 2.51 8.88 -2.13
N LEU A 64 2.56 8.92 -3.46
CA LEU A 64 2.93 7.76 -4.26
C LEU A 64 4.41 7.40 -4.10
N ASP A 65 5.30 8.39 -4.09
CA ASP A 65 6.74 8.18 -3.85
C ASP A 65 6.99 7.55 -2.48
N GLN A 66 6.28 8.01 -1.44
CA GLN A 66 6.36 7.41 -0.10
C GLN A 66 5.91 5.94 -0.08
N ALA A 67 4.83 5.61 -0.78
CA ALA A 67 4.39 4.23 -0.92
C ALA A 67 5.43 3.37 -1.65
N ILE A 68 6.05 3.92 -2.71
CA ILE A 68 7.13 3.26 -3.46
C ILE A 68 8.34 2.99 -2.58
N GLU A 69 8.76 3.94 -1.74
CA GLU A 69 9.89 3.73 -0.81
C GLU A 69 9.64 2.55 0.14
N VAL A 70 8.45 2.48 0.74
CA VAL A 70 8.09 1.38 1.66
C VAL A 70 8.05 0.03 0.95
N LEU A 71 7.48 -0.01 -0.26
CA LEU A 71 7.41 -1.24 -1.06
C LEU A 71 8.78 -1.66 -1.59
N GLY A 72 9.63 -0.70 -1.98
CA GLY A 72 10.92 -0.91 -2.61
C GLY A 72 12.04 -1.37 -1.68
N GLY A 73 11.87 -1.24 -0.36
CA GLY A 73 12.90 -1.63 0.62
C GLY A 73 13.28 -3.12 0.62
N ALA A 74 12.42 -4.01 0.10
CA ALA A 74 12.67 -5.44 -0.07
C ALA A 74 11.60 -6.07 -1.00
N GLU A 75 11.57 -7.40 -1.13
CA GLU A 75 10.49 -8.15 -1.78
C GLU A 75 9.13 -8.03 -1.05
N ALA A 76 8.11 -7.49 -1.72
CA ALA A 76 6.78 -7.18 -1.19
C ALA A 76 5.66 -7.70 -2.11
N LEU A 77 4.46 -7.86 -1.56
CA LEU A 77 3.23 -8.05 -2.33
C LEU A 77 2.21 -6.97 -1.95
N LEU A 78 1.73 -6.22 -2.95
CA LEU A 78 0.61 -5.30 -2.81
C LEU A 78 -0.56 -5.82 -3.64
N VAL A 79 -1.70 -6.05 -2.99
CA VAL A 79 -2.96 -6.42 -3.64
C VAL A 79 -3.82 -5.17 -3.75
N LEU A 80 -4.13 -4.76 -4.98
CA LEU A 80 -5.12 -3.72 -5.27
C LEU A 80 -6.47 -4.39 -5.49
N ASP A 81 -7.47 -4.09 -4.65
CA ASP A 81 -8.84 -4.58 -4.80
C ASP A 81 -9.78 -3.46 -5.25
N ASN A 82 -10.80 -3.81 -6.05
CA ASN A 82 -11.73 -2.87 -6.68
C ASN A 82 -11.05 -1.80 -7.56
N CYS A 83 -10.14 -2.22 -8.44
CA CYS A 83 -9.44 -1.38 -9.42
C CYS A 83 -10.26 -1.17 -10.70
N GLU A 84 -11.39 -0.48 -10.59
CA GLU A 84 -12.36 -0.27 -11.68
C GLU A 84 -12.49 1.18 -12.12
#